data_AF-B9F6C3-F1
#
_entry.id   AF-B9F6C3-F1
#
_cell.length_a   1.000
_cell.length_b   1.000
_cell.length_c   1.000
_cell.angle_alpha   90.00
_cell.angle_beta   90.00
_cell.angle_gamma   90.00
#
_symmetry.space_group_name_H-M   'P 1'
#
loop_
_entity.id
_entity.type
_entity.pdbx_description
1 polymer ?
#
loop_
_entity_poly.entity_id
_entity_poly.type
_entity_poly.pdbx_seq_one_letter_code
_entity_poly.pdbx_strand_id
1 'polypeptide(L)'
;MPLCSFYASTSLPVAKPHSLPSSSSSKPYTATPAPAPTAASASASAAALSLHLPELPSRVKDKILSLELMGVDYGRALALNPALRDAAPESIHAVVTFLQSRGLHFKDLGRVFGMCPSLLTASLDFLAGLGMHRDDAVAMVLRCPALFTFSIERNYKPKFEYLVAEMGGGVHDIKAFPQYFTFSLDKRIAPRHRAAADAGVSLPLPDMLKATDEEFMEMLDKEIELQKQAA
;
A
#
# COMPACT_ATOMS: atom_id res chain seq x y z
N MET A 1 47.60 -13.41 -2.46
CA MET A 1 47.51 -13.81 -1.03
C MET A 1 46.39 -13.00 -0.39
N PRO A 2 45.19 -13.57 -0.20
CA PRO A 2 44.27 -13.10 0.83
C PRO A 2 43.98 -14.22 1.84
N LEU A 3 44.15 -13.89 3.12
CA LEU A 3 43.89 -14.75 4.26
C LEU A 3 42.38 -14.91 4.46
N CYS A 4 41.88 -16.14 4.28
CA CYS A 4 40.62 -16.60 4.86
C CYS A 4 40.81 -16.78 6.36
N SER A 5 39.94 -16.19 7.18
CA SER A 5 39.77 -16.62 8.58
C SER A 5 38.35 -17.10 8.80
N PHE A 6 38.32 -18.35 9.24
CA PHE A 6 37.19 -19.10 9.76
C PHE A 6 36.61 -18.42 11.01
N TYR A 7 35.29 -18.47 11.17
CA TYR A 7 34.70 -18.83 12.46
C TYR A 7 33.50 -19.76 12.23
N ALA A 8 33.60 -20.91 12.88
CA ALA A 8 32.59 -21.94 13.00
C ALA A 8 31.94 -21.89 14.40
N SER A 9 30.87 -22.67 14.56
CA SER A 9 30.27 -23.15 15.82
C SER A 9 29.31 -22.17 16.54
N THR A 10 28.15 -22.58 17.07
CA THR A 10 27.69 -23.91 17.48
C THR A 10 26.18 -23.93 17.68
N SER A 11 25.58 -25.09 17.46
CA SER A 11 24.16 -25.40 17.63
C SER A 11 23.88 -26.11 18.98
N LEU A 12 22.58 -26.09 19.39
CA LEU A 12 21.84 -27.02 20.29
C LEU A 12 21.69 -26.63 21.79
N PRO A 13 20.71 -27.17 22.56
CA PRO A 13 19.28 -27.44 22.27
C PRO A 13 18.29 -27.18 23.45
N VAL A 14 16.97 -27.23 23.13
CA VAL A 14 15.77 -27.73 23.89
C VAL A 14 15.61 -27.49 25.41
N ALA A 15 14.44 -26.94 25.80
CA ALA A 15 13.65 -27.41 26.96
C ALA A 15 12.14 -27.05 26.87
N LYS A 16 11.28 -28.04 27.10
CA LYS A 16 9.84 -28.02 27.47
C LYS A 16 9.80 -28.82 28.78
N PRO A 17 9.06 -28.49 29.87
CA PRO A 17 7.63 -28.85 30.00
C PRO A 17 6.78 -28.01 30.98
N HIS A 18 5.47 -28.29 31.01
CA HIS A 18 4.55 -28.37 32.18
C HIS A 18 3.15 -27.77 31.92
N SER A 19 2.20 -28.24 32.72
CA SER A 19 0.85 -28.66 32.36
C SER A 19 -0.20 -28.20 33.40
N LEU A 20 -1.41 -27.83 32.92
CA LEU A 20 -2.75 -27.87 33.58
C LEU A 20 -2.97 -26.93 34.81
N PRO A 21 -4.22 -26.55 35.20
CA PRO A 21 -5.50 -27.24 34.96
C PRO A 21 -6.72 -26.41 34.53
N SER A 22 -7.79 -27.16 34.27
CA SER A 22 -9.18 -26.85 33.91
C SER A 22 -10.12 -26.59 35.09
N SER A 23 -11.16 -25.77 34.89
CA SER A 23 -12.50 -25.86 35.52
C SER A 23 -13.48 -24.98 34.70
N SER A 24 -14.48 -25.50 33.96
CA SER A 24 -15.73 -26.21 34.30
C SER A 24 -16.78 -25.34 35.01
N SER A 25 -17.85 -24.96 34.29
CA SER A 25 -19.20 -24.83 34.86
C SER A 25 -20.26 -24.85 33.74
N SER A 26 -20.73 -26.04 33.39
CA SER A 26 -21.94 -26.28 32.59
C SER A 26 -22.96 -26.95 33.50
N LYS A 27 -24.13 -26.32 33.68
CA LYS A 27 -25.28 -26.91 34.39
C LYS A 27 -26.25 -27.60 33.44
N PRO A 28 -26.96 -28.62 33.92
CA PRO A 28 -27.64 -29.62 33.10
C PRO A 28 -29.13 -29.30 32.94
N TYR A 29 -29.73 -29.72 31.83
CA TYR A 29 -31.17 -29.96 31.78
C TYR A 29 -31.49 -31.30 31.10
N THR A 30 -32.43 -31.95 31.75
CA THR A 30 -32.89 -33.34 31.72
C THR A 30 -33.60 -33.74 30.44
N ALA A 31 -33.39 -34.99 30.02
CA ALA A 31 -34.08 -35.68 28.94
C ALA A 31 -35.32 -36.43 29.45
N THR A 32 -36.42 -36.44 28.69
CA THR A 32 -37.43 -37.52 28.61
C THR A 32 -38.37 -37.30 27.40
N PRO A 33 -39.17 -38.29 26.93
CA PRO A 33 -38.87 -39.06 25.72
C PRO A 33 -39.92 -38.91 24.59
N ALA A 34 -39.60 -39.53 23.45
CA ALA A 34 -40.37 -39.60 22.21
C ALA A 34 -41.72 -40.35 22.32
N PRO A 35 -42.61 -40.09 21.34
CA PRO A 35 -43.32 -41.18 20.69
C PRO A 35 -43.20 -41.12 19.15
N ALA A 36 -43.10 -42.30 18.53
CA ALA A 36 -43.38 -42.47 17.09
C ALA A 36 -44.91 -42.40 16.87
N PRO A 37 -45.39 -42.05 15.66
CA PRO A 37 -45.83 -43.15 14.80
C PRO A 37 -45.67 -42.90 13.27
N THR A 38 -45.46 -44.03 12.58
CA THR A 38 -46.03 -44.44 11.27
C THR A 38 -45.91 -43.56 10.02
N ALA A 39 -45.35 -44.20 8.98
CA ALA A 39 -45.31 -43.81 7.59
C ALA A 39 -46.68 -43.49 6.97
N ALA A 40 -46.72 -42.44 6.12
CA ALA A 40 -47.43 -42.46 4.84
C ALA A 40 -47.12 -41.22 3.98
N SER A 41 -46.96 -41.47 2.68
CA SER A 41 -47.18 -40.56 1.55
C SER A 41 -46.06 -39.59 1.14
N ALA A 42 -45.39 -40.00 0.07
CA ALA A 42 -44.66 -39.14 -0.85
C ALA A 42 -45.63 -38.21 -1.62
N SER A 43 -45.29 -36.94 -1.79
CA SER A 43 -45.34 -36.20 -3.07
C SER A 43 -45.13 -34.70 -2.85
N ALA A 44 -44.29 -34.14 -3.72
CA ALA A 44 -44.24 -32.74 -4.14
C ALA A 44 -43.92 -31.66 -3.09
N SER A 45 -42.67 -31.22 -3.07
CA SER A 45 -42.33 -29.90 -3.64
C SER A 45 -40.82 -29.69 -3.52
N ALA A 46 -40.14 -29.82 -4.66
CA ALA A 46 -38.80 -29.28 -4.85
C ALA A 46 -38.86 -27.75 -5.00
N ALA A 47 -39.52 -27.06 -4.07
CA ALA A 47 -39.30 -25.64 -3.82
C ALA A 47 -37.98 -25.53 -3.07
N ALA A 48 -36.91 -25.82 -3.81
CA ALA A 48 -35.55 -25.44 -3.45
C ALA A 48 -35.60 -23.98 -2.98
N LEU A 49 -34.98 -23.72 -1.83
CA LEU A 49 -34.66 -22.38 -1.35
C LEU A 49 -33.93 -21.63 -2.47
N SER A 50 -34.68 -20.94 -3.32
CA SER A 50 -34.16 -19.84 -4.11
C SER A 50 -34.05 -18.69 -3.13
N LEU A 51 -32.91 -18.63 -2.43
CA LEU A 51 -32.47 -17.38 -1.84
C LEU A 51 -32.33 -16.40 -3.00
N HIS A 52 -33.37 -15.59 -3.19
CA HIS A 52 -33.39 -14.51 -4.17
C HIS A 52 -32.39 -13.46 -3.69
N LEU A 53 -31.13 -13.68 -4.04
CA LEU A 53 -30.08 -12.68 -3.92
C LEU A 53 -30.49 -11.53 -4.86
N PRO A 54 -30.61 -10.28 -4.37
CA PRO A 54 -31.00 -9.17 -5.22
C PRO A 54 -30.04 -9.09 -6.42
N GLU A 55 -30.61 -9.21 -7.61
CA GLU A 55 -29.91 -9.07 -8.88
C GLU A 55 -29.14 -7.75 -8.88
N LEU A 56 -27.82 -7.82 -8.82
CA LEU A 56 -26.97 -6.64 -8.91
C LEU A 56 -27.30 -5.89 -10.23
N PRO A 57 -27.42 -4.55 -10.21
CA PRO A 57 -27.64 -3.77 -11.42
C PRO A 57 -26.61 -4.12 -12.50
N SER A 58 -26.99 -4.16 -13.78
CA SER A 58 -26.11 -4.54 -14.90
C SER A 58 -24.77 -3.77 -14.89
N ARG A 59 -24.82 -2.46 -14.60
CA ARG A 59 -23.62 -1.61 -14.46
C ARG A 59 -22.63 -2.11 -13.40
N VAL A 60 -23.10 -2.73 -12.32
CA VAL A 60 -22.23 -3.28 -11.27
C VAL A 60 -21.62 -4.60 -11.72
N LYS A 61 -22.39 -5.45 -12.41
CA LYS A 61 -21.88 -6.71 -12.99
C LYS A 61 -20.80 -6.45 -14.04
N ASP A 62 -21.04 -5.50 -14.94
CA ASP A 62 -20.08 -5.12 -15.99
C ASP A 62 -18.77 -4.58 -15.38
N LYS A 63 -18.88 -3.78 -14.30
CA LYS A 63 -17.72 -3.27 -13.57
C LYS A 63 -16.91 -4.39 -12.92
N ILE A 64 -17.58 -5.35 -12.28
CA ILE A 64 -16.92 -6.50 -11.65
C ILE A 64 -16.17 -7.31 -12.71
N LEU A 65 -16.84 -7.67 -13.81
CA LEU A 65 -16.24 -8.46 -14.89
C LEU A 65 -15.06 -7.73 -15.55
N SER A 66 -15.17 -6.42 -15.77
CA SER A 66 -14.10 -5.59 -16.33
C SER A 66 -12.85 -5.61 -15.45
N LEU A 67 -13.02 -5.50 -14.12
CA LEU A 67 -11.90 -5.52 -13.17
C LEU A 67 -11.30 -6.92 -13.00
N GLU A 68 -12.11 -7.96 -12.97
CA GLU A 68 -11.64 -9.35 -12.92
C GLU A 68 -10.83 -9.70 -14.17
N LEU A 69 -11.24 -9.23 -15.36
CA LEU A 69 -10.48 -9.40 -16.59
C LEU A 69 -9.10 -8.74 -16.55
N MET A 70 -8.97 -7.62 -15.82
CA MET A 70 -7.68 -6.96 -15.57
C MET A 70 -6.84 -7.66 -14.48
N GLY A 71 -7.36 -8.71 -13.84
CA GLY A 71 -6.71 -9.41 -12.72
C GLY A 71 -6.86 -8.68 -11.39
N VAL A 72 -7.91 -7.87 -11.22
CA VAL A 72 -8.20 -7.11 -10.00
C VAL A 72 -9.36 -7.77 -9.26
N ASP A 73 -9.11 -8.19 -8.02
CA ASP A 73 -10.16 -8.70 -7.14
C ASP A 73 -11.09 -7.55 -6.70
N TYR A 74 -12.32 -7.54 -7.22
CA TYR A 74 -13.27 -6.47 -6.96
C TYR A 74 -13.61 -6.33 -5.46
N GLY A 75 -13.72 -7.43 -4.73
CA GLY A 75 -14.06 -7.42 -3.31
C GLY A 75 -13.00 -6.72 -2.47
N ARG A 76 -11.73 -7.10 -2.66
CA ARG A 76 -10.56 -6.48 -2.05
C ARG A 76 -10.39 -5.03 -2.51
N ALA A 77 -10.60 -4.76 -3.81
CA ALA A 77 -10.52 -3.42 -4.36
C ALA A 77 -11.54 -2.47 -3.71
N LEU A 78 -12.78 -2.94 -3.55
CA LEU A 78 -13.86 -2.19 -2.91
C LEU A 78 -13.61 -2.00 -1.40
N ALA A 79 -13.05 -2.99 -0.71
CA ALA A 79 -12.71 -2.89 0.71
C ALA A 79 -11.63 -1.82 0.97
N LEU A 80 -10.65 -1.71 0.06
CA LEU A 80 -9.56 -0.72 0.14
C LEU A 80 -9.93 0.64 -0.47
N ASN A 81 -10.93 0.68 -1.34
CA ASN A 81 -11.43 1.90 -1.97
C ASN A 81 -12.97 1.90 -2.05
N PRO A 82 -13.68 2.32 -0.99
CA PRO A 82 -15.14 2.36 -0.98
C PRO A 82 -15.76 3.26 -2.07
N ALA A 83 -15.04 4.30 -2.53
CA ALA A 83 -15.48 5.18 -3.60
C ALA A 83 -15.63 4.46 -4.95
N LEU A 84 -15.02 3.27 -5.11
CA LEU A 84 -15.18 2.41 -6.27
C LEU A 84 -16.65 1.98 -6.49
N ARG A 85 -17.45 1.94 -5.41
CA ARG A 85 -18.89 1.63 -5.48
C ARG A 85 -19.61 2.60 -6.42
N ASP A 86 -19.40 3.90 -6.19
CA ASP A 86 -20.15 4.97 -6.84
C ASP A 86 -19.47 5.48 -8.12
N ALA A 87 -18.22 5.11 -8.36
CA ALA A 87 -17.48 5.51 -9.56
C ALA A 87 -18.17 5.04 -10.85
N ALA A 88 -18.31 5.91 -11.84
CA ALA A 88 -18.85 5.53 -13.14
C ALA A 88 -17.91 4.53 -13.87
N PRO A 89 -18.40 3.42 -14.46
CA PRO A 89 -17.57 2.51 -15.25
C PRO A 89 -16.75 3.22 -16.33
N GLU A 90 -17.33 4.25 -16.95
CA GLU A 90 -16.71 5.08 -17.98
C GLU A 90 -15.50 5.85 -17.43
N SER A 91 -15.57 6.32 -16.18
CA SER A 91 -14.44 6.98 -15.50
C SER A 91 -13.29 6.00 -15.23
N ILE A 92 -13.61 4.78 -14.78
CA ILE A 92 -12.62 3.72 -14.58
C ILE A 92 -11.93 3.38 -15.90
N HIS A 93 -12.70 3.19 -16.97
CA HIS A 93 -12.16 2.94 -18.31
C HIS A 93 -11.28 4.09 -18.82
N ALA A 94 -11.65 5.34 -18.53
CA ALA A 94 -10.83 6.50 -18.89
C ALA A 94 -9.47 6.48 -18.18
N VAL A 95 -9.44 6.15 -16.88
CA VAL A 95 -8.18 6.00 -16.14
C VAL A 95 -7.33 4.86 -16.70
N VAL A 96 -7.92 3.69 -16.92
CA VAL A 96 -7.21 2.52 -17.47
C VAL A 96 -6.61 2.85 -18.84
N THR A 97 -7.43 3.38 -19.75
CA THR A 97 -7.01 3.75 -21.12
C THR A 97 -5.89 4.78 -21.09
N PHE A 98 -6.02 5.78 -20.22
CA PHE A 98 -5.02 6.81 -20.04
C PHE A 98 -3.68 6.24 -19.56
N LEU A 99 -3.68 5.40 -18.53
CA LEU A 99 -2.45 4.76 -18.03
C LEU A 99 -1.82 3.84 -19.09
N GLN A 100 -2.64 3.11 -19.85
CA GLN A 100 -2.16 2.28 -20.96
C GLN A 100 -1.50 3.11 -22.06
N SER A 101 -2.08 4.26 -22.43
CA SER A 101 -1.49 5.20 -23.40
C SER A 101 -0.12 5.73 -22.98
N ARG A 102 0.20 5.67 -21.68
CA ARG A 102 1.47 6.12 -21.09
C ARG A 102 2.44 4.98 -20.77
N GLY A 103 2.13 3.75 -21.19
CA GLY A 103 3.04 2.61 -21.08
C GLY A 103 2.70 1.61 -19.99
N LEU A 104 1.55 1.73 -19.31
CA LEU A 104 1.08 0.66 -18.43
C LEU A 104 0.55 -0.50 -19.28
N HIS A 105 1.26 -1.62 -19.30
CA HIS A 105 0.81 -2.78 -20.08
C HIS A 105 -0.35 -3.51 -19.41
N PHE A 106 -1.18 -4.17 -20.21
CA PHE A 106 -2.33 -4.94 -19.70
C PHE A 106 -1.93 -5.98 -18.63
N LYS A 107 -0.79 -6.65 -18.83
CA LYS A 107 -0.21 -7.62 -17.87
C LYS A 107 0.10 -7.03 -16.49
N ASP A 108 0.29 -5.72 -16.40
CA ASP A 108 0.66 -5.02 -15.17
C ASP A 108 -0.57 -4.44 -14.43
N LEU A 109 -1.75 -4.41 -15.06
CA LEU A 109 -2.96 -3.79 -14.50
C LEU A 109 -3.38 -4.46 -13.19
N GLY A 110 -3.47 -5.79 -13.16
CA GLY A 110 -3.87 -6.54 -11.97
C GLY A 110 -2.94 -6.29 -10.78
N ARG A 111 -1.62 -6.24 -11.04
CA ARG A 111 -0.64 -5.90 -10.01
C ARG A 111 -0.80 -4.46 -9.53
N VAL A 112 -0.90 -3.49 -10.44
CA VAL A 112 -0.96 -2.06 -10.10
C VAL A 112 -2.26 -1.70 -9.37
N PHE A 113 -3.42 -2.10 -9.91
CA PHE A 113 -4.71 -1.81 -9.29
C PHE A 113 -4.99 -2.71 -8.08
N GLY A 114 -4.46 -3.93 -8.04
CA GLY A 114 -4.54 -4.78 -6.85
C GLY A 114 -3.69 -4.26 -5.70
N MET A 115 -2.51 -3.69 -5.98
CA MET A 115 -1.72 -2.94 -4.99
C MET A 115 -2.42 -1.65 -4.58
N CYS A 116 -3.07 -0.97 -5.52
CA CYS A 116 -3.62 0.36 -5.31
C CYS A 116 -4.99 0.58 -5.97
N PRO A 117 -6.09 0.10 -5.34
CA PRO A 117 -7.44 0.24 -5.89
C PRO A 117 -7.94 1.68 -5.96
N SER A 118 -7.36 2.61 -5.19
CA SER A 118 -7.66 4.04 -5.25
C SER A 118 -7.36 4.65 -6.62
N LEU A 119 -6.46 4.04 -7.40
CA LEU A 119 -6.13 4.49 -8.74
C LEU A 119 -7.34 4.41 -9.69
N LEU A 120 -8.23 3.44 -9.50
CA LEU A 120 -9.45 3.27 -10.31
C LEU A 120 -10.42 4.46 -10.17
N THR A 121 -10.29 5.25 -9.11
CA THR A 121 -11.13 6.42 -8.83
C THR A 121 -10.32 7.69 -8.64
N ALA A 122 -9.02 7.66 -8.95
CA ALA A 122 -8.16 8.81 -8.75
C ALA A 122 -8.51 9.91 -9.75
N SER A 123 -8.81 11.11 -9.24
CA SER A 123 -8.79 12.31 -10.08
C SER A 123 -7.33 12.61 -10.41
N LEU A 124 -7.01 12.56 -11.70
CA LEU A 124 -5.70 12.94 -12.23
C LEU A 124 -5.47 14.47 -12.09
N ASP A 125 -6.50 15.23 -11.77
CA ASP A 125 -6.45 16.69 -11.62
C ASP A 125 -5.70 17.09 -10.34
N PHE A 126 -5.63 16.22 -9.33
CA PHE A 126 -4.97 16.56 -8.07
C PHE A 126 -3.44 16.51 -8.16
N LEU A 127 -2.88 15.57 -8.94
CA LEU A 127 -1.44 15.59 -9.22
C LEU A 127 -1.03 16.84 -10.01
N ALA A 128 -1.95 17.40 -10.78
CA ALA A 128 -1.79 18.70 -11.43
C ALA A 128 -1.84 19.88 -10.43
N GLY A 129 -2.58 19.73 -9.32
CA GLY A 129 -2.65 20.71 -8.23
C GLY A 129 -1.33 20.94 -7.48
N LEU A 130 -0.36 20.03 -7.57
CA LEU A 130 1.01 20.21 -7.08
C LEU A 130 1.90 21.04 -8.03
N GLY A 131 1.31 21.65 -9.06
CA GLY A 131 2.05 22.37 -10.12
C GLY A 131 2.79 21.45 -11.07
N MET A 132 2.54 20.14 -11.04
CA MET A 132 3.14 19.17 -11.95
C MET A 132 2.28 19.01 -13.21
N HIS A 133 2.92 18.82 -14.37
CA HIS A 133 2.16 18.43 -15.54
C HIS A 133 1.58 17.03 -15.32
N ARG A 134 0.34 16.79 -15.79
CA ARG A 134 -0.37 15.49 -15.64
C ARG A 134 0.51 14.31 -16.08
N ASP A 135 1.28 14.51 -17.15
CA ASP A 135 2.16 13.51 -17.74
C ASP A 135 3.33 13.13 -16.83
N ASP A 136 3.91 14.13 -16.14
CA ASP A 136 5.01 13.91 -15.19
C ASP A 136 4.54 13.09 -14.00
N ALA A 137 3.33 13.37 -13.53
CA ALA A 137 2.76 12.65 -12.42
C ALA A 137 2.44 11.20 -12.76
N VAL A 138 2.03 10.93 -14.01
CA VAL A 138 1.86 9.55 -14.50
C VAL A 138 3.19 8.84 -14.62
N ALA A 139 4.19 9.47 -15.24
CA ALA A 139 5.53 8.90 -15.36
C ALA A 139 6.14 8.59 -13.97
N MET A 140 5.83 9.42 -12.99
CA MET A 140 6.22 9.21 -11.60
C MET A 140 5.56 7.97 -10.99
N VAL A 141 4.25 7.80 -11.19
CA VAL A 141 3.50 6.63 -10.72
C VAL A 141 4.00 5.36 -11.36
N LEU A 142 4.19 5.35 -12.68
CA LEU A 142 4.60 4.13 -13.39
C LEU A 142 5.92 3.59 -12.83
N ARG A 143 6.80 4.49 -12.36
CA ARG A 143 8.04 4.15 -11.64
C ARG A 143 7.82 3.78 -10.17
N CYS A 144 6.83 4.36 -9.50
CA CYS A 144 6.55 4.11 -8.08
C CYS A 144 5.03 4.02 -7.80
N PRO A 145 4.40 2.85 -8.04
CA PRO A 145 2.94 2.72 -7.90
C PRO A 145 2.40 2.95 -6.48
N ALA A 146 3.24 2.73 -5.46
CA ALA A 146 2.90 2.93 -4.05
C ALA A 146 2.46 4.37 -3.74
N LEU A 147 2.86 5.34 -4.58
CA LEU A 147 2.48 6.73 -4.47
C LEU A 147 0.95 6.94 -4.42
N PHE A 148 0.15 6.13 -5.12
CA PHE A 148 -1.32 6.28 -5.06
C PHE A 148 -1.96 5.79 -3.76
N THR A 149 -1.21 5.10 -2.91
CA THR A 149 -1.71 4.69 -1.58
C THR A 149 -1.67 5.84 -0.59
N PHE A 150 -0.90 6.89 -0.88
CA PHE A 150 -0.73 8.00 0.03
C PHE A 150 -1.88 9.00 -0.06
N SER A 151 -2.36 9.41 1.11
CA SER A 151 -3.34 10.47 1.21
C SER A 151 -2.74 11.79 0.77
N ILE A 152 -3.45 12.47 -0.11
CA ILE A 152 -3.14 13.81 -0.58
C ILE A 152 -2.90 14.78 0.59
N GLU A 153 -3.93 15.00 1.41
CA GLU A 153 -3.91 16.00 2.47
C GLU A 153 -2.98 15.61 3.62
N ARG A 154 -2.83 14.30 3.87
CA ARG A 154 -2.06 13.80 5.03
C ARG A 154 -0.62 13.39 4.68
N ASN A 155 -0.24 13.37 3.41
CA ASN A 155 1.10 12.92 2.99
C ASN A 155 1.71 13.85 1.94
N TYR A 156 1.08 14.00 0.77
CA TYR A 156 1.65 14.77 -0.32
C TYR A 156 1.83 16.23 0.04
N LYS A 157 0.73 16.88 0.42
CA LYS A 157 0.71 18.31 0.72
C LYS A 157 1.70 18.71 1.82
N PRO A 158 1.67 18.14 3.03
CA PRO A 158 2.60 18.54 4.08
C PRO A 158 4.08 18.28 3.73
N LYS A 159 4.39 17.19 3.00
CA LYS A 159 5.77 16.89 2.62
C LYS A 159 6.27 17.78 1.49
N PHE A 160 5.41 18.13 0.53
CA PHE A 160 5.76 19.02 -0.56
C PHE A 160 5.92 20.47 -0.06
N GLU A 161 5.02 20.92 0.81
CA GLU A 161 5.15 22.23 1.48
C GLU A 161 6.47 22.32 2.27
N TYR A 162 6.84 21.28 3.02
CA TYR A 162 8.14 21.22 3.69
C TYR A 162 9.32 21.29 2.72
N LEU A 163 9.28 20.53 1.62
CA LEU A 163 10.34 20.54 0.60
C LEU A 163 10.56 21.94 0.02
N VAL A 164 9.48 22.65 -0.29
CA VAL A 164 9.55 23.98 -0.90
C VAL A 164 9.93 25.05 0.12
N ALA A 165 9.27 25.07 1.28
CA ALA A 165 9.42 26.14 2.26
C ALA A 165 10.70 26.03 3.08
N GLU A 166 11.11 24.80 3.45
CA GLU A 166 12.20 24.58 4.40
C GLU A 166 13.49 24.10 3.70
N MET A 167 13.37 23.28 2.66
CA MET A 167 14.52 22.66 1.98
C MET A 167 14.95 23.38 0.70
N GLY A 168 14.17 24.38 0.24
CA GLY A 168 14.43 25.11 -1.01
C GLY A 168 14.31 24.25 -2.27
N GLY A 169 13.68 23.07 -2.18
CA GLY A 169 13.46 22.17 -3.31
C GLY A 169 12.19 22.49 -4.09
N GLY A 170 11.82 21.60 -5.01
CA GLY A 170 10.57 21.74 -5.75
C GLY A 170 10.18 20.52 -6.59
N VAL A 171 9.34 20.77 -7.59
CA VAL A 171 8.79 19.71 -8.46
C VAL A 171 9.88 18.88 -9.14
N HIS A 172 10.99 19.50 -9.52
CA HIS A 172 12.08 18.80 -10.20
C HIS A 172 12.71 17.71 -9.32
N ASP A 173 12.88 17.96 -8.02
CA ASP A 173 13.36 16.97 -7.04
C ASP A 173 12.40 15.81 -6.90
N ILE A 174 11.09 16.10 -6.86
CA ILE A 174 10.05 15.07 -6.77
C ILE A 174 10.04 14.19 -8.02
N LYS A 175 10.21 14.77 -9.20
CA LYS A 175 10.32 14.02 -10.46
C LYS A 175 11.56 13.13 -10.45
N ALA A 176 12.69 13.64 -10.00
CA ALA A 176 13.93 12.86 -9.91
C ALA A 176 13.83 11.75 -8.85
N PHE A 177 13.20 12.05 -7.71
CA PHE A 177 13.12 11.18 -6.55
C PHE A 177 11.69 11.05 -5.98
N PRO A 178 10.79 10.33 -6.68
CA PRO A 178 9.40 10.17 -6.25
C PRO A 178 9.23 9.50 -4.89
N GLN A 179 10.20 8.65 -4.55
CA GLN A 179 10.28 7.91 -3.28
C GLN A 179 10.33 8.85 -2.07
N TYR A 180 10.61 10.15 -2.25
CA TYR A 180 10.47 11.17 -1.21
C TYR A 180 9.18 11.02 -0.40
N PHE A 181 8.03 10.85 -1.06
CA PHE A 181 6.73 10.72 -0.37
C PHE A 181 6.56 9.41 0.41
N THR A 182 7.45 8.44 0.22
CA THR A 182 7.43 7.17 0.97
C THR A 182 8.06 7.30 2.37
N PHE A 183 8.93 8.29 2.59
CA PHE A 183 9.59 8.51 3.88
C PHE A 183 8.71 9.33 4.82
N SER A 184 8.78 9.06 6.12
CA SER A 184 8.05 9.83 7.13
C SER A 184 8.61 11.25 7.23
N LEU A 185 7.71 12.24 7.24
CA LEU A 185 8.11 13.65 7.42
C LEU A 185 8.81 13.84 8.77
N ASP A 186 8.13 13.42 9.84
CA ASP A 186 8.57 13.69 11.21
C ASP A 186 9.72 12.78 11.67
N LYS A 187 9.79 11.54 11.15
CA LYS A 187 10.78 10.56 11.61
C LYS A 187 12.03 10.48 10.75
N ARG A 188 11.98 10.96 9.50
CA ARG A 188 13.06 10.75 8.53
C ARG A 188 13.43 12.03 7.80
N ILE A 189 12.49 12.68 7.14
CA ILE A 189 12.79 13.84 6.27
C ILE A 189 13.26 15.03 7.11
N ALA A 190 12.44 15.49 8.05
CA ALA A 190 12.74 16.69 8.82
C ALA A 190 13.96 16.53 9.75
N PRO A 191 14.14 15.42 10.50
CA PRO A 191 15.32 15.24 11.33
C PRO A 191 16.63 15.25 10.54
N ARG A 192 16.66 14.59 9.38
CA ARG A 192 17.88 14.51 8.55
C ARG A 192 18.19 15.81 7.84
N HIS A 193 17.16 16.48 7.31
CA HIS A 193 17.33 17.82 6.74
C HIS A 193 17.90 18.80 7.77
N ARG A 194 17.35 18.85 8.98
CA ARG A 194 17.86 19.72 10.06
C ARG A 194 19.30 19.39 10.44
N ALA A 195 19.62 18.11 10.63
CA ALA A 195 20.99 17.70 10.94
C ALA A 195 22.00 18.11 9.85
N ALA A 196 21.63 17.98 8.57
CA ALA A 196 22.46 18.43 7.46
C ALA A 196 22.60 19.97 7.43
N ALA A 197 21.50 20.70 7.64
CA ALA A 197 21.49 22.16 7.68
C ALA A 197 22.32 22.73 8.84
N ASP A 198 22.20 22.15 10.04
CA ASP A 198 22.97 22.53 11.23
C ASP A 198 24.47 22.28 11.04
N ALA A 199 24.82 21.23 10.26
CA ALA A 199 26.19 20.93 9.87
C ALA A 199 26.69 21.78 8.69
N GLY A 200 25.84 22.58 8.04
CA GLY A 200 26.21 23.38 6.87
C GLY A 200 26.47 22.55 5.60
N VAL A 201 25.94 21.33 5.54
CA VAL A 201 26.16 20.40 4.43
C VAL A 201 24.92 20.25 3.57
N SER A 202 25.12 20.14 2.26
CA SER A 202 24.04 19.90 1.30
C SER A 202 24.15 18.47 0.77
N LEU A 203 23.13 17.65 1.04
CA LEU A 203 23.08 16.26 0.61
C LEU A 203 21.93 16.05 -0.39
N PRO A 204 22.15 15.31 -1.50
CA PRO A 204 21.06 14.91 -2.38
C PRO A 204 19.98 14.13 -1.63
N LEU A 205 18.70 14.38 -1.97
CA LEU A 205 17.56 13.68 -1.33
C LEU A 205 17.68 12.15 -1.31
N PRO A 206 18.11 11.48 -2.41
CA PRO A 206 18.21 10.02 -2.40
C PRO A 206 19.22 9.53 -1.36
N ASP A 207 20.38 10.17 -1.26
CA ASP A 207 21.46 9.79 -0.35
C ASP A 207 21.04 10.02 1.09
N MET A 208 20.50 11.22 1.35
CA MET A 208 20.00 11.60 2.66
C MET A 208 18.86 10.69 3.14
N LEU A 209 17.95 10.23 2.28
CA LEU A 209 16.72 9.56 2.72
C LEU A 209 16.79 8.03 2.65
N LYS A 210 17.56 7.46 1.71
CA LYS A 210 17.68 6.00 1.55
C LYS A 210 18.66 5.36 2.52
N ALA A 211 19.74 6.07 2.88
CA ALA A 211 20.78 5.56 3.77
C ALA A 211 20.22 5.07 5.11
N THR A 212 20.78 4.05 5.75
CA THR A 212 20.44 3.72 7.15
C THR A 212 20.76 4.88 8.09
N ASP A 213 20.40 4.78 9.37
CA ASP A 213 20.73 5.85 10.32
C ASP A 213 22.24 5.94 10.53
N GLU A 214 22.93 4.80 10.58
CA GLU A 214 24.38 4.71 10.68
C GLU A 214 25.06 5.29 9.42
N GLU A 215 24.64 4.87 8.23
CA GLU A 215 25.19 5.35 6.96
C GLU A 215 25.01 6.86 6.79
N PHE A 216 23.87 7.39 7.23
CA PHE A 216 23.60 8.83 7.19
C PHE A 216 24.52 9.62 8.12
N MET A 217 24.73 9.14 9.35
CA MET A 217 25.64 9.78 10.30
C MET A 217 27.08 9.77 9.79
N GLU A 218 27.55 8.63 9.26
CA GLU A 218 28.89 8.55 8.66
C GLU A 218 29.07 9.51 7.48
N MET A 219 28.02 9.69 6.67
CA MET A 219 28.04 10.62 5.54
C MET A 219 28.13 12.07 6.01
N LEU A 220 27.37 12.44 7.05
CA LEU A 220 27.45 13.77 7.66
C LEU A 220 28.86 14.04 8.22
N ASP A 221 29.42 13.10 8.99
CA ASP A 221 30.74 13.26 9.60
C ASP A 221 31.83 13.46 8.54
N LYS A 222 31.80 12.65 7.46
CA LYS A 222 32.73 12.78 6.33
C LYS A 222 32.62 14.15 5.65
N GLU A 223 31.41 14.64 5.41
CA GLU A 223 31.21 15.93 4.75
C GLU A 223 31.67 17.10 5.63
N ILE A 224 31.41 17.03 6.94
CA ILE A 224 31.92 18.01 7.92
C ILE A 224 33.45 18.01 7.95
N GLU A 225 34.10 16.85 7.90
CA GLU A 225 35.55 16.75 7.84
C GLU A 225 36.13 17.32 6.54
N LEU A 226 35.50 17.03 5.41
CA LEU A 226 35.90 17.58 4.11
C LEU A 226 35.80 19.11 4.08
N GLN A 227 34.73 19.67 4.65
CA GLN A 227 34.60 21.13 4.77
C GLN A 227 35.68 21.75 5.66
N LYS A 228 36.05 21.09 6.77
CA LYS A 228 37.15 21.54 7.63
C LYS A 228 38.51 21.49 6.93
N GLN A 229 38.71 20.55 6.01
CA GLN A 229 39.95 20.44 5.23
C GLN A 229 40.02 21.46 4.08
N ALA A 230 38.88 22.00 3.64
CA ALA A 230 38.78 22.97 2.57
C ALA A 230 38.80 24.45 3.04
N ALA A 231 38.74 24.69 4.36
CA ALA A 231 38.76 26.01 5.00
C ALA A 231 40.16 26.34 5.57
#